data_AF-A0AAJ7S596-F1
#
_entry.id   AF-A0AAJ7S596-F1
#
_cell.length_a   1.000
_cell.length_b   1.000
_cell.length_c   1.000
_cell.angle_alpha   90.00
_cell.angle_beta   90.00
_cell.angle_gamma   90.00
#
_symmetry.space_group_name_H-M   'P 1'
#
loop_
_entity.id
_entity.type
_entity.pdbx_description
1 polymer ?
#
loop_
_entity_poly.entity_id
_entity_poly.type
_entity_poly.pdbx_seq_one_letter_code
_entity_poly.pdbx_strand_id
1 'polypeptide(L)'
;MVLFRRNRLLNNRSLILLRLKNHNKNGNTFHVRFVSNNKSPETVRVQLSNGSTMTLLTGKFARFTSGSVTATLGDTSIMTTVVRKNVPLNDSMIPLTVNYRQKAAAIGRIPTNFLRREMGHTDQEILTSRIIDRSVRPLLKPGYCYETQIL
;
A
#
# COMPACT_ATOMS: atom_id res chain seq x y z
N MET A 1 7.70 -14.62 -8.83
CA MET A 1 6.83 -13.78 -9.69
C MET A 1 5.41 -13.82 -9.13
N VAL A 2 4.96 -12.76 -8.45
CA VAL A 2 3.63 -12.72 -7.82
C VAL A 2 2.60 -12.37 -8.90
N LEU A 3 1.77 -13.34 -9.26
CA LEU A 3 0.75 -13.20 -10.30
C LEU A 3 -0.57 -12.69 -9.68
N PHE A 4 -0.89 -11.42 -9.87
CA PHE A 4 -2.19 -10.86 -9.53
C PHE A 4 -3.19 -11.16 -10.66
N ARG A 5 -4.14 -12.09 -10.45
CA ARG A 5 -5.25 -12.33 -11.40
C ARG A 5 -6.54 -11.67 -10.90
N ARG A 6 -7.22 -10.97 -11.82
CA ARG A 6 -8.56 -10.33 -11.80
C ARG A 6 -9.38 -10.56 -10.51
N ASN A 7 -9.63 -9.46 -9.77
CA ASN A 7 -10.61 -9.40 -8.69
C ASN A 7 -11.91 -8.72 -9.16
N ARG A 8 -13.03 -9.45 -9.11
CA ARG A 8 -14.38 -8.91 -9.24
C ARG A 8 -14.74 -8.22 -7.92
N LEU A 9 -14.66 -6.89 -7.86
CA LEU A 9 -15.15 -6.14 -6.69
C LEU A 9 -16.68 -6.34 -6.65
N LEU A 10 -17.14 -7.13 -5.67
CA LEU A 10 -18.54 -7.21 -5.30
C LEU A 10 -18.90 -5.97 -4.47
N ASN A 11 -20.10 -5.47 -4.75
CA ASN A 11 -20.66 -4.24 -4.23
C ASN A 11 -20.91 -4.34 -2.71
N ASN A 12 -20.87 -3.18 -2.04
CA ASN A 12 -21.15 -2.90 -0.63
C ASN A 12 -20.01 -3.11 0.41
N ARG A 13 -19.49 -1.94 0.82
CA ARG A 13 -18.87 -1.54 2.11
C ARG A 13 -17.80 -2.49 2.70
N SER A 14 -16.56 -1.97 2.68
CA SER A 14 -15.38 -2.40 3.46
C SER A 14 -14.86 -3.83 3.28
N LEU A 15 -14.48 -4.21 2.05
CA LEU A 15 -13.74 -5.46 1.80
C LEU A 15 -12.61 -5.24 0.80
N ILE A 16 -11.35 -5.26 1.26
CA ILE A 16 -10.17 -5.34 0.39
C ILE A 16 -9.61 -6.76 0.49
N LEU A 17 -9.86 -7.56 -0.54
CA LEU A 17 -9.34 -8.92 -0.70
C LEU A 17 -7.95 -8.86 -1.36
N LEU A 18 -6.88 -8.93 -0.57
CA LEU A 18 -5.53 -9.12 -1.09
C LEU A 18 -5.22 -10.62 -1.19
N ARG A 19 -5.40 -11.17 -2.38
CA ARG A 19 -5.04 -12.57 -2.70
C ARG A 19 -3.55 -12.63 -3.03
N LEU A 20 -2.72 -13.06 -2.08
CA LEU A 20 -1.30 -13.29 -2.30
C LEU A 20 -1.07 -14.78 -2.64
N LYS A 21 -0.72 -15.07 -3.90
CA LYS A 21 -0.26 -16.41 -4.31
C LYS A 21 1.26 -16.49 -4.17
N ASN A 22 1.75 -17.28 -3.22
CA ASN A 22 3.14 -17.71 -3.22
C ASN A 22 3.25 -19.02 -4.02
N HIS A 23 4.02 -19.01 -5.11
CA HIS A 23 4.22 -20.18 -5.95
C HIS A 23 5.45 -20.95 -5.46
N ASN A 24 5.38 -21.50 -4.25
CA ASN A 24 6.31 -22.55 -3.84
C ASN A 24 5.66 -23.92 -4.10
N LYS A 25 6.48 -24.95 -4.38
CA LYS A 25 6.11 -26.25 -5.01
C LYS A 25 4.95 -27.06 -4.38
N ASN A 26 4.30 -26.57 -3.33
CA ASN A 26 3.24 -27.26 -2.57
C ASN A 26 1.85 -26.59 -2.65
N GLY A 27 1.60 -25.67 -3.59
CA GLY A 27 0.23 -25.24 -3.95
C GLY A 27 -0.60 -24.50 -2.88
N ASN A 28 -0.06 -24.23 -1.69
CA ASN A 28 -0.81 -23.58 -0.62
C ASN A 28 -1.07 -22.09 -0.94
N THR A 29 -2.35 -21.78 -1.13
CA THR A 29 -2.83 -20.44 -1.46
C THR A 29 -3.16 -19.71 -0.15
N PHE A 30 -2.36 -18.70 0.23
CA PHE A 30 -2.65 -17.89 1.40
C PHE A 30 -3.74 -16.86 1.09
N HIS A 31 -4.89 -16.99 1.75
CA HIS A 31 -6.00 -16.04 1.68
C HIS A 31 -5.89 -15.08 2.86
N VAL A 32 -5.48 -13.82 2.64
CA VAL A 32 -5.56 -12.79 3.68
C VAL A 32 -6.85 -12.00 3.46
N ARG A 33 -7.78 -12.12 4.41
CA ARG A 33 -9.06 -11.39 4.43
C ARG A 33 -8.94 -10.27 5.46
N PHE A 34 -9.10 -9.01 5.03
CA PHE A 34 -9.26 -7.88 5.95
C PHE A 34 -10.75 -7.56 6.06
N VAL A 35 -11.29 -7.64 7.28
CA VAL A 35 -12.67 -7.30 7.61
C VAL A 35 -12.62 -6.13 8.58
N SER A 36 -12.73 -4.91 8.07
CA SER A 36 -12.88 -3.73 8.94
C SER A 36 -14.31 -3.70 9.48
N ASN A 37 -14.57 -4.45 10.54
CA ASN A 37 -15.85 -4.39 11.27
C ASN A 37 -15.68 -4.09 12.77
N ASN A 38 -14.44 -3.96 13.28
CA ASN A 38 -14.19 -3.61 14.67
C ASN A 38 -13.17 -2.48 14.81
N LYS A 39 -13.41 -1.61 15.80
CA LYS A 39 -12.65 -0.40 16.14
C LYS A 39 -11.24 -0.68 16.69
N SER A 40 -10.83 -1.95 16.75
CA SER A 40 -9.57 -2.45 17.32
C SER A 40 -8.49 -2.61 16.24
N PRO A 41 -7.21 -2.38 16.56
CA PRO A 41 -6.12 -2.59 15.62
C PRO A 41 -5.98 -4.09 15.29
N GLU A 42 -6.05 -4.43 14.01
CA GLU A 42 -5.84 -5.81 13.53
C GLU A 42 -4.39 -6.00 13.07
N THR A 43 -3.79 -7.12 13.47
CA THR A 43 -2.43 -7.49 13.06
C THR A 43 -2.44 -8.87 12.42
N VAL A 44 -1.97 -8.96 11.19
CA VAL A 44 -1.83 -10.21 10.43
C VAL A 44 -0.36 -10.51 10.26
N ARG A 45 0.07 -11.71 10.62
CA ARG A 45 1.43 -12.19 10.38
C ARG A 45 1.42 -13.15 9.20
N VAL A 46 2.28 -12.90 8.22
CA VAL A 46 2.44 -13.71 7.02
C VAL A 46 3.86 -14.26 7.00
N GLN A 47 3.99 -15.58 6.94
CA GLN A 47 5.29 -16.22 6.76
C GLN A 47 5.65 -16.21 5.27
N LEU A 48 6.82 -15.65 4.94
CA LEU A 48 7.36 -15.63 3.59
C LEU A 48 8.17 -16.90 3.33
N SER A 49 8.34 -17.27 2.06
CA SER A 49 9.05 -18.49 1.65
C SER A 49 10.53 -18.52 2.01
N ASN A 50 11.11 -17.36 2.33
CA ASN A 50 12.50 -17.22 2.80
C ASN A 50 12.62 -17.36 4.33
N GLY A 51 11.56 -17.80 5.03
CA GLY A 51 11.55 -17.97 6.48
C GLY A 51 11.31 -16.68 7.29
N SER A 52 11.27 -15.52 6.63
CA SER A 52 10.99 -14.24 7.31
C SER A 52 9.50 -14.04 7.56
N THR A 53 9.16 -13.45 8.71
CA THR A 53 7.77 -13.10 9.05
C THR A 53 7.50 -11.65 8.70
N MET A 54 6.59 -11.41 7.77
CA MET A 54 6.05 -10.08 7.48
C MET A 54 4.82 -9.85 8.36
N THR A 55 4.75 -8.70 9.03
CA THR A 55 3.59 -8.31 9.83
C THR A 55 2.89 -7.13 9.16
N LEU A 56 1.57 -7.22 9.07
CA LEU A 56 0.70 -6.21 8.48
C LEU A 56 -0.28 -5.74 9.57
N LEU A 57 -0.23 -4.46 9.89
CA LEU A 57 -1.04 -3.86 10.94
C LEU A 57 -1.94 -2.78 10.34
N THR A 58 -3.23 -2.82 10.67
CA THR A 58 -4.22 -1.85 10.18
C THR A 58 -5.10 -1.34 11.33
N GLY A 59 -5.75 -0.20 11.13
CA GLY A 59 -6.69 0.39 12.10
C GLY A 59 -6.06 1.14 13.27
N LYS A 60 -4.74 1.05 13.49
CA LYS A 60 -4.04 1.79 14.56
C LYS A 60 -3.74 3.25 14.18
N PHE A 61 -3.27 3.48 12.96
CA PHE A 61 -2.78 4.79 12.49
C PHE A 61 -3.61 5.30 11.31
N ALA A 62 -3.59 6.62 11.08
CA ALA A 62 -4.19 7.28 9.92
C ALA A 62 -5.67 6.89 9.65
N ARG A 63 -6.49 6.85 10.70
CA ARG A 63 -7.88 6.35 10.67
C ARG A 63 -8.85 7.15 9.79
N PHE A 64 -8.49 8.38 9.42
CA PHE A 64 -9.29 9.22 8.52
C PHE A 64 -9.06 8.91 7.04
N THR A 65 -8.06 8.09 6.71
CA THR A 65 -7.79 7.68 5.33
C THR A 65 -8.81 6.64 4.88
N SER A 66 -8.97 6.48 3.56
CA SER A 66 -9.83 5.41 3.01
C SER A 66 -9.27 4.03 3.34
N GLY A 67 -7.94 3.91 3.50
CA GLY A 67 -7.29 2.73 4.05
C GLY A 67 -5.85 3.03 4.47
N SER A 68 -5.41 2.41 5.57
CA SER A 68 -4.04 2.51 6.07
C SER A 68 -3.51 1.14 6.49
N VAL A 69 -2.25 0.87 6.17
CA VAL A 69 -1.53 -0.34 6.57
C VAL A 69 -0.10 0.01 6.92
N THR A 70 0.36 -0.48 8.07
CA THR A 70 1.78 -0.51 8.44
C THR A 70 2.30 -1.91 8.16
N ALA A 71 3.25 -2.03 7.26
CA ALA A 71 3.93 -3.28 6.96
C ALA A 71 5.31 -3.28 7.61
N THR A 72 5.65 -4.35 8.32
CA THR A 72 6.96 -4.52 8.97
C THR A 72 7.56 -5.86 8.56
N LEU A 73 8.82 -5.82 8.16
CA LEU A 73 9.64 -6.98 7.81
C LEU A 73 11.01 -6.83 8.50
N GLY A 74 11.28 -7.66 9.49
CA GLY A 74 12.45 -7.47 10.37
C GLY A 74 12.41 -6.10 11.02
N ASP A 75 13.47 -5.30 10.84
CA ASP A 75 13.59 -3.94 11.39
C ASP A 75 13.07 -2.85 10.44
N THR A 76 12.69 -3.21 9.21
CA THR A 76 12.15 -2.25 8.24
C THR A 76 10.64 -2.14 8.39
N SER A 77 10.14 -0.92 8.57
CA SER A 77 8.70 -0.64 8.60
C SER A 77 8.33 0.46 7.61
N ILE A 78 7.19 0.26 6.95
CA ILE A 78 6.61 1.20 5.98
C ILE A 78 5.15 1.41 6.36
N MET A 79 4.70 2.66 6.33
CA MET A 79 3.28 3.00 6.44
C MET A 79 2.78 3.43 5.07
N THR A 80 1.70 2.80 4.61
CA THR A 80 1.04 3.15 3.36
C THR A 80 -0.39 3.58 3.66
N THR A 81 -0.78 4.67 3.05
CA THR A 81 -2.10 5.27 3.16
C THR A 81 -2.70 5.47 1.78
N VAL A 82 -3.99 5.23 1.67
CA VAL A 82 -4.75 5.43 0.43
C VAL A 82 -5.94 6.30 0.75
N VAL A 83 -6.11 7.36 -0.05
CA VAL A 83 -7.25 8.25 0.02
C VAL A 83 -7.87 8.33 -1.36
N ARG A 84 -9.19 8.17 -1.41
CA ARG A 84 -9.98 8.31 -2.62
C ARG A 84 -11.02 9.40 -2.43
N LYS A 85 -11.20 10.26 -3.44
CA LYS A 85 -12.29 11.22 -3.49
C LYS A 85 -13.61 10.55 -3.89
N ASN A 86 -14.70 10.98 -3.26
CA ASN A 86 -16.03 10.42 -3.54
C ASN A 86 -16.61 10.91 -4.88
N VAL A 87 -16.16 12.06 -5.36
CA VAL A 87 -16.62 12.68 -6.61
C VAL A 87 -15.79 12.12 -7.77
N PRO A 88 -16.41 11.53 -8.80
CA PRO A 88 -15.71 11.10 -10.01
C PRO A 88 -15.30 12.33 -10.84
N LEU A 89 -14.15 12.22 -11.50
CA LEU A 89 -13.68 13.18 -12.49
C LEU A 89 -14.14 12.74 -13.87
N ASN A 90 -14.54 13.70 -14.71
CA ASN A 90 -14.90 13.45 -16.10
C ASN A 90 -13.65 13.52 -16.98
N ASP A 91 -12.62 12.72 -16.65
CA ASP A 91 -11.38 12.64 -17.41
C ASP A 91 -11.21 11.24 -18.01
N SER A 92 -10.59 11.18 -19.20
CA SER A 92 -10.26 9.93 -19.89
C SER A 92 -9.04 9.25 -19.26
N MET A 93 -8.21 9.99 -18.51
CA MET A 93 -7.05 9.46 -17.81
C MET A 93 -7.40 9.07 -16.36
N ILE A 94 -6.77 8.00 -15.86
CA ILE A 94 -6.90 7.59 -14.45
C ILE A 94 -6.15 8.58 -13.55
N PRO A 95 -6.86 9.33 -12.66
CA PRO A 95 -6.26 10.32 -11.77
C PRO A 95 -5.67 9.64 -10.53
N LEU A 96 -4.52 8.99 -10.71
CA LEU A 96 -3.77 8.30 -9.65
C LEU A 96 -2.44 9.02 -9.40
N THR A 97 -2.22 9.42 -8.15
CA THR A 97 -0.97 10.01 -7.66
C THR A 97 -0.35 9.09 -6.62
N VAL A 98 0.93 8.78 -6.78
CA VAL A 98 1.69 7.95 -5.84
C VAL A 98 2.91 8.73 -5.39
N ASN A 99 3.08 8.89 -4.08
CA ASN A 99 4.22 9.58 -3.49
C ASN A 99 4.88 8.67 -2.47
N TYR A 100 6.08 8.19 -2.76
CA TYR A 100 6.93 7.49 -1.80
C TYR A 100 7.88 8.48 -1.13
N ARG A 101 7.97 8.44 0.21
CA ARG A 101 8.88 9.27 0.99
C ARG A 101 9.70 8.46 1.97
N GLN A 102 11.00 8.63 1.93
CA GLN A 102 11.93 8.00 2.85
C GLN A 102 12.33 8.99 3.94
N LYS A 103 11.99 8.66 5.19
CA LYS A 103 12.38 9.48 6.33
C LYS A 103 13.81 9.21 6.76
N ALA A 104 14.65 10.24 6.91
CA ALA A 104 16.01 10.14 7.43
C ALA A 104 16.02 9.59 8.87
N ALA A 105 14.96 9.92 9.63
CA ALA A 105 14.71 9.38 10.97
C ALA A 105 14.58 7.85 10.99
N ALA A 106 14.18 7.21 9.88
CA ALA A 106 14.11 5.75 9.78
C ALA A 106 15.49 5.07 9.87
N ILE A 107 16.56 5.80 9.56
CA ILE A 107 17.96 5.34 9.67
C ILE A 107 18.62 5.94 10.94
N GLY A 108 17.88 6.71 11.74
CA GLY A 108 18.41 7.40 12.91
C GLY A 108 19.37 8.56 12.57
N ARG A 109 19.25 9.15 11.37
CA ARG A 109 20.10 10.26 10.92
C ARG A 109 19.31 11.56 10.84
N ILE A 110 19.95 12.65 11.28
CA ILE A 110 19.45 14.02 11.09
C ILE A 110 19.89 14.51 9.72
N PRO A 111 19.00 15.09 8.88
CA PRO A 111 19.39 15.68 7.60
C PRO A 111 20.49 16.74 7.78
N THR A 112 21.56 16.66 6.98
CA THR A 112 22.74 17.54 7.06
C THR A 112 22.58 18.86 6.30
N ASN A 113 21.45 19.06 5.61
CA ASN A 113 21.16 20.31 4.91
C ASN A 113 20.99 21.48 5.89
N PHE A 114 21.16 22.72 5.41
CA PHE A 114 21.00 23.96 6.18
C PHE A 114 19.72 24.01 7.02
N LEU A 115 18.58 23.57 6.44
CA LEU A 115 17.28 23.57 7.11
C LEU A 115 17.07 22.40 8.08
N ARG A 116 18.00 21.43 8.15
CA ARG A 116 17.91 20.18 8.93
C ARG A 116 16.58 19.43 8.73
N ARG A 117 16.00 19.55 7.54
CA ARG A 117 14.74 18.94 7.11
C ARG A 117 14.94 18.24 5.77
N GLU A 118 14.16 17.19 5.55
CA GLU A 118 14.06 16.57 4.23
C GLU A 118 13.53 17.58 3.22
N MET A 119 14.24 17.75 2.12
CA MET A 119 13.85 18.65 1.04
C MET A 119 12.86 17.95 0.10
N GLY A 120 12.70 18.48 -1.11
CA GLY A 120 11.84 17.91 -2.15
C GLY A 120 12.08 16.42 -2.45
N HIS A 121 11.40 15.89 -3.45
CA HIS A 121 11.52 14.46 -3.77
C HIS A 121 12.93 14.15 -4.26
N THR A 122 13.55 13.10 -3.73
CA THR A 122 14.83 12.60 -4.26
C THR A 122 14.59 11.73 -5.49
N ASP A 123 15.62 11.52 -6.32
CA ASP A 123 15.49 10.67 -7.52
C ASP A 123 15.05 9.25 -7.17
N GLN A 124 15.57 8.69 -6.07
CA GLN A 124 15.16 7.37 -5.58
C GLN A 124 13.68 7.34 -5.18
N GLU A 125 13.19 8.40 -4.54
CA GLU A 125 11.78 8.53 -4.18
C GLU A 125 10.89 8.62 -5.42
N ILE A 126 11.28 9.41 -6.41
CA ILE A 126 10.55 9.57 -7.67
C ILE A 126 10.51 8.24 -8.43
N LEU A 127 11.65 7.55 -8.54
CA LEU A 127 11.74 6.25 -9.22
C LEU A 127 10.88 5.19 -8.53
N THR A 128 10.96 5.11 -7.20
CA THR A 128 10.15 4.17 -6.41
C THR A 128 8.65 4.46 -6.55
N SER A 129 8.27 5.73 -6.50
CA SER A 129 6.88 6.17 -6.72
C SER A 129 6.36 5.74 -8.09
N ARG A 130 7.17 5.91 -9.14
CA ARG A 130 6.82 5.50 -10.52
C ARG A 130 6.69 3.98 -10.66
N ILE A 131 7.55 3.21 -9.99
CA ILE A 131 7.47 1.74 -9.98
C ILE A 131 6.14 1.27 -9.36
N ILE A 132 5.74 1.88 -8.24
CA ILE A 132 4.48 1.57 -7.58
C ILE A 132 3.29 1.95 -8.47
N ASP A 133 3.28 3.15 -9.05
CA ASP A 133 2.20 3.61 -9.95
C ASP A 133 2.02 2.64 -11.13
N ARG A 134 3.10 2.29 -11.84
CA ARG A 134 3.05 1.34 -12.96
C ARG A 134 2.54 -0.05 -12.58
N SER A 135 2.80 -0.48 -11.34
CA SER A 135 2.35 -1.78 -10.83
C SER A 135 0.86 -1.78 -10.45
N VAL A 136 0.36 -0.66 -9.91
CA VAL A 136 -1.01 -0.54 -9.39
C VAL A 136 -2.00 -0.12 -10.47
N ARG A 137 -1.62 0.77 -11.39
CA ARG A 137 -2.51 1.33 -12.43
C ARG A 137 -3.23 0.27 -13.27
N PRO A 138 -2.59 -0.82 -13.72
CA PRO A 138 -3.26 -1.88 -14.48
C PRO A 138 -4.26 -2.70 -13.66
N LEU A 139 -4.20 -2.64 -12.32
CA LEU A 139 -5.09 -3.40 -11.43
C LEU A 139 -6.44 -2.69 -11.22
N LEU A 140 -6.55 -1.41 -11.59
CA LEU A 140 -7.78 -0.65 -11.47
C LEU A 140 -8.81 -1.12 -12.52
N LYS A 141 -10.08 -1.04 -12.16
CA LYS A 141 -11.17 -1.39 -13.08
C LYS A 141 -11.17 -0.45 -14.29
N PRO A 142 -11.54 -0.94 -15.50
CA PRO A 142 -11.75 -0.07 -16.64
C PRO A 142 -12.84 0.97 -16.30
N GLY A 143 -12.62 2.23 -16.67
CA GLY A 143 -13.52 3.34 -16.34
C GLY A 143 -13.40 3.87 -14.90
N TYR A 144 -12.30 3.57 -14.19
CA TYR A 144 -12.06 4.15 -12.87
C TYR A 144 -11.60 5.61 -12.98
N CYS A 145 -12.48 6.54 -12.59
CA CYS A 145 -12.24 7.97 -12.70
C CYS A 145 -12.27 8.71 -11.35
N TYR A 146 -11.90 8.04 -10.26
CA TYR A 146 -11.86 8.68 -8.94
C TYR A 146 -10.43 9.10 -8.59
N GLU A 147 -10.29 10.37 -8.20
CA GLU A 147 -9.02 10.91 -7.72
C GLU A 147 -8.52 10.07 -6.53
N THR A 148 -7.37 9.44 -6.71
CA THR A 148 -6.80 8.51 -5.73
C THR A 148 -5.36 8.88 -5.45
N GLN A 149 -5.06 9.06 -4.17
CA GLN A 149 -3.72 9.36 -3.70
C GLN A 149 -3.20 8.21 -2.83
N ILE A 150 -1.99 7.77 -3.13
CA ILE A 150 -1.24 6.79 -2.35
C ILE A 150 0.01 7.49 -1.80
N LEU A 151 0.19 7.42 -0.48
CA LEU A 151 1.35 7.95 0.24
C LEU A 151 1.94 6.85 1.12
#